data_AF-A0A8S9RF02-F1
#
_entry.id   AF-A0A8S9RF02-F1
#
_cell.length_a   1.000
_cell.length_b   1.000
_cell.length_c   1.000
_cell.angle_alpha   90.00
_cell.angle_beta   90.00
_cell.angle_gamma   90.00
#
_symmetry.space_group_name_H-M   'P 1'
#
loop_
_entity.id
_entity.type
_entity.pdbx_description
1 polymer ?
#
loop_
_entity_poly.entity_id
_entity_poly.type
_entity_poly.pdbx_seq_one_letter_code
_entity_poly.pdbx_strand_id
1 'polypeptide(L)' 'MPSSKSEVFSTAGDGQTNVDINVLQGERDFVKDNKSLGSFGLDGIPTAPCGAVPC' A
#
# COMPACT_ATOMS: atom_id res chain seq x y z
N MET A 1 -13.06 0.38 20.34
CA MET A 1 -14.05 0.36 19.25
C MET A 1 -13.46 -0.50 18.13
N PRO A 2 -14.08 -1.62 17.73
CA PRO A 2 -13.64 -2.36 16.54
C PRO A 2 -14.10 -1.62 15.28
N SER A 3 -13.19 -1.32 14.36
CA SER A 3 -13.50 -0.75 13.04
C SER A 3 -12.71 -1.47 11.96
N SER A 4 -13.35 -1.81 10.86
CA SER A 4 -12.71 -2.30 9.64
C SER A 4 -12.79 -1.23 8.55
N LYS A 5 -11.69 -1.00 7.85
CA LYS A 5 -11.62 -0.14 6.66
C LYS A 5 -10.90 -0.91 5.57
N SER A 6 -11.42 -0.85 4.35
CA SER A 6 -10.86 -1.50 3.16
C SER A 6 -10.68 -0.47 2.07
N GLU A 7 -9.49 -0.40 1.49
CA GLU A 7 -9.14 0.47 0.37
C GLU A 7 -8.44 -0.38 -0.70
N VAL A 8 -8.74 -0.10 -1.97
CA VAL A 8 -8.11 -0.77 -3.11
C VAL A 8 -6.92 0.08 -3.54
N PHE A 9 -5.74 -0.53 -3.59
CA PHE A 9 -4.50 0.11 -4.05
C PHE A 9 -4.03 -0.54 -5.35
N SER A 10 -3.40 0.24 -6.22
CA SER A 10 -2.83 -0.22 -7.50
C SER A 10 -1.30 -0.16 -7.46
N THR A 11 -0.65 -0.94 -8.35
CA THR A 11 0.79 -0.84 -8.59
C THR A 11 1.16 0.56 -9.08
N ALA A 12 2.30 1.07 -8.59
CA ALA A 12 2.80 2.40 -8.91
C ALA A 12 3.68 2.43 -10.16
N GLY A 13 4.04 1.26 -10.72
CA GLY A 13 4.86 1.14 -11.92
C GLY A 13 4.59 -0.16 -12.71
N ASP A 14 4.94 -0.13 -14.00
CA ASP A 14 4.79 -1.26 -14.91
C ASP A 14 5.69 -2.44 -14.49
N GLY A 15 5.14 -3.65 -14.46
CA GLY A 15 5.89 -4.86 -14.12
C GLY A 15 6.28 -4.98 -12.65
N GLN A 16 5.63 -4.23 -11.76
CA GLN A 16 5.82 -4.34 -10.32
C GLN A 16 5.29 -5.70 -9.82
N THR A 17 6.20 -6.60 -9.43
CA THR A 17 5.89 -7.95 -8.93
C THR A 17 5.76 -8.03 -7.41
N ASN A 18 6.10 -6.94 -6.70
CA ASN A 18 5.99 -6.79 -5.27
C ASN A 18 5.51 -5.38 -4.91
N VAL A 19 4.53 -5.29 -4.00
CA VAL A 19 4.06 -4.03 -3.40
C VAL A 19 4.37 -4.03 -1.91
N ASP A 20 5.06 -3.00 -1.44
CA ASP A 20 5.28 -2.75 -0.01
C ASP A 20 4.17 -1.86 0.56
N ILE A 21 3.44 -2.38 1.54
CA ILE A 21 2.41 -1.67 2.29
C ILE A 21 2.98 -1.24 3.64
N ASN A 22 3.15 0.06 3.82
CA ASN A 22 3.56 0.65 5.10
C ASN A 22 2.33 1.16 5.86
N VAL A 23 2.08 0.59 7.03
CA VAL A 23 1.01 1.02 7.93
C VAL A 23 1.60 2.02 8.92
N LEU A 24 1.04 3.23 8.95
CA LEU A 24 1.46 4.29 9.87
C LEU A 24 0.28 4.76 10.72
N GLN A 25 0.57 5.22 11.93
CA GLN A 25 -0.36 5.86 12.84
C GLN A 25 0.10 7.30 13.11
N GLY A 26 -0.75 8.26 12.74
CA GLY A 26 -0.53 9.67 12.98
C GLY A 26 -1.43 10.53 12.08
N GLU A 27 -1.49 11.82 12.37
CA GLU A 27 -2.35 12.79 11.68
C GLU A 27 -1.52 13.74 10.80
N ARG A 28 -0.24 13.43 10.55
CA ARG A 28 0.64 14.30 9.74
C ARG A 28 0.57 13.91 8.27
N ASP A 29 0.71 14.91 7.40
CA ASP A 29 0.64 14.73 5.94
C ASP A 29 1.81 13.91 5.36
N PHE A 30 2.97 13.94 6.04
CA PHE A 30 4.17 13.23 5.58
C PHE A 30 4.45 11.97 6.40
N VAL A 31 4.69 10.86 5.68
CA VAL A 31 5.04 9.55 6.22
C VAL A 31 6.20 9.60 7.24
N LYS A 32 7.19 10.46 7.02
CA LYS A 32 8.37 10.61 7.88
C LYS A 32 8.05 11.10 9.29
N ASP A 33 6.94 11.81 9.45
CA ASP A 33 6.53 12.40 10.73
C ASP A 33 5.53 11.53 11.49
N ASN A 34 5.08 10.42 10.89
CA ASN A 34 4.13 9.49 11.49
C ASN A 34 4.84 8.28 12.09
N LYS A 35 4.21 7.65 13.08
CA LYS A 35 4.74 6.44 13.70
C LYS A 35 4.44 5.23 12.80
N SER A 36 5.46 4.53 12.34
CA SER A 36 5.26 3.26 11.64
C SER A 36 4.76 2.19 12.60
N LEU A 37 3.69 1.49 12.19
CA LEU A 37 3.16 0.32 12.88
C LEU A 37 3.74 -0.97 12.30
N GLY A 38 4.06 -0.97 10.99
CA GLY A 38 4.69 -2.11 10.32
C GLY A 38 4.71 -1.94 8.80
N SER A 39 5.44 -2.84 8.16
CA SER A 39 5.62 -2.94 6.72
C SER A 39 5.29 -4.36 6.28
N PHE A 40 4.48 -4.49 5.24
CA PHE A 40 4.07 -5.77 4.69
C PHE A 40 4.41 -5.79 3.21
N GLY A 41 5.28 -6.72 2.80
CA GLY A 41 5.52 -7.00 1.40
C GLY A 41 4.46 -7.97 0.88
N LEU A 42 3.82 -7.61 -0.22
CA LEU A 42 2.97 -8.52 -0.98
C LEU A 42 3.73 -8.98 -2.23
N ASP A 43 4.32 -10.16 -2.10
CA ASP A 43 4.97 -10.87 -3.21
C ASP A 43 3.99 -11.77 -3.98
N GLY A 44 4.28 -12.03 -5.25
CA GLY A 44 3.49 -12.94 -6.09
C GLY A 44 2.44 -12.23 -6.96
N ILE A 45 2.58 -10.92 -7.17
CA ILE A 45 1.75 -10.18 -8.11
C ILE A 45 2.19 -10.56 -9.54
N PRO A 46 1.30 -11.13 -10.37
CA PRO A 46 1.64 -11.45 -11.74
C PRO A 46 2.01 -10.17 -12.48
N THR A 47 3.08 -10.25 -13.28
CA THR A 47 3.61 -9.11 -14.04
C THR A 47 2.51 -8.53 -14.94
N ALA A 48 1.91 -7.43 -14.51
CA ALA A 48 0.85 -6.74 -15.23
C ALA A 48 1.30 -5.31 -15.57
N PRO A 49 0.80 -4.73 -16.67
CA PRO A 49 0.96 -3.30 -16.92
C PRO A 49 0.35 -2.49 -15.76
N CYS A 50 0.94 -1.34 -15.46
CA CYS A 50 0.51 -0.39 -14.44
C CYS A 50 -0.98 -0.04 -14.61
N GLY A 51 -1.75 -0.07 -13.51
CA GLY A 51 -3.15 0.38 -13.51
C GLY A 51 -4.22 -0.71 -13.74
N ALA A 52 -3.94 -1.99 -13.47
CA ALA A 52 -4.91 -3.08 -13.64
C ALA A 52 -6.12 -3.03 -12.68
N VAL A 53 -6.10 -2.17 -11.65
CA VAL A 53 -7.23 -1.93 -10.73
C VAL A 53 -7.69 -0.47 -10.89
N PRO A 54 -9.00 -0.22 -11.14
CA PRO A 54 -9.51 1.12 -11.39
C PRO A 54 -9.42 1.96 -10.11
N CYS A 55 -9.02 3.21 -10.27
CA CYS A 55 -8.98 4.25 -9.23
C CYS A 55 -10.34 4.47 -8.55
#